data_AF-A0A6M3LTH4-F1
#
_entry.id   AF-A0A6M3LTH4-F1
#
_cell.length_a   1.000
_cell.length_b   1.000
_cell.length_c   1.000
_cell.angle_alpha   90.00
_cell.angle_beta   90.00
_cell.angle_gamma   90.00
#
_symmetry.space_group_name_H-M   'P 1'
#
loop_
_entity.id
_entity.type
_entity.pdbx_description
1 polymer ?
#
loop_
_entity_poly.entity_id
_entity_poly.type
_entity_poly.pdbx_seq_one_letter_code
_entity_poly.pdbx_strand_id
1 'polypeptide(L)'
;MKKVYIVNKSSHDFTPAESYGDVIFLSEGSVNRYATNTMVRQFEDMMEGSSEDDYIVPCSLNVMNSIACAIFAHKHGKLNLLLFKDGSYIERNHVL
;
A
#
# COMPACT_ATOMS: atom_id res chain seq x y z
N MET A 1 7.94 14.29 -3.05
CA MET A 1 6.47 14.22 -3.03
C MET A 1 6.08 12.99 -2.22
N LYS A 2 4.91 12.96 -1.58
CA LYS A 2 4.44 11.76 -0.88
C LYS A 2 4.17 10.65 -1.88
N LYS A 3 4.31 9.40 -1.47
CA LYS A 3 3.97 8.22 -2.29
C LYS A 3 2.70 7.56 -1.78
N VAL A 4 1.95 6.98 -2.69
CA VAL A 4 0.74 6.20 -2.40
C VAL A 4 0.93 4.78 -2.92
N TYR A 5 1.21 3.86 -2.00
CA TYR A 5 1.45 2.46 -2.29
C TYR A 5 0.12 1.70 -2.40
N ILE A 6 -0.24 1.33 -3.62
CA ILE A 6 -1.40 0.48 -3.89
C ILE A 6 -0.96 -0.97 -3.84
N VAL A 7 -1.55 -1.75 -2.96
CA VAL A 7 -1.10 -3.13 -2.71
C VAL A 7 -1.22 -4.01 -3.96
N ASN A 8 -2.25 -3.82 -4.78
CA ASN A 8 -2.40 -4.55 -6.04
C ASN A 8 -3.19 -3.75 -7.08
N LYS A 9 -2.64 -3.63 -8.31
CA LYS A 9 -3.36 -3.10 -9.46
C LYS A 9 -4.35 -4.13 -9.99
N SER A 10 -5.63 -3.78 -9.95
CA SER A 10 -6.75 -4.62 -10.44
C SER A 10 -7.74 -3.73 -11.22
N SER A 11 -9.03 -4.08 -11.25
CA SER A 11 -10.06 -3.35 -12.02
C SER A 11 -10.60 -2.09 -11.32
N HIS A 12 -10.02 -1.68 -10.18
CA HIS A 12 -10.42 -0.47 -9.47
C HIS A 12 -9.76 0.78 -10.08
N ASP A 13 -10.49 1.88 -10.15
CA ASP A 13 -9.95 3.18 -10.53
C ASP A 13 -9.23 3.83 -9.33
N PHE A 14 -7.94 4.05 -9.48
CA PHE A 14 -7.08 4.64 -8.45
C PHE A 14 -6.73 6.10 -8.72
N THR A 15 -7.26 6.73 -9.78
CA THR A 15 -7.04 8.15 -10.06
C THR A 15 -7.34 9.07 -8.86
N PRO A 16 -8.36 8.82 -8.00
CA PRO A 16 -8.56 9.64 -6.80
C PRO A 16 -7.37 9.63 -5.82
N ALA A 17 -6.53 8.59 -5.85
CA ALA A 17 -5.36 8.45 -4.99
C ALA A 17 -4.21 9.40 -5.39
N GLU A 18 -4.15 9.81 -6.66
CA GLU A 18 -3.13 10.73 -7.18
C GLU A 18 -3.15 12.10 -6.49
N SER A 19 -4.31 12.48 -5.91
CA SER A 19 -4.44 13.69 -5.10
C SER A 19 -3.63 13.66 -3.79
N TYR A 20 -3.19 12.48 -3.34
CA TYR A 20 -2.42 12.28 -2.11
C TYR A 20 -0.92 12.13 -2.35
N GLY A 21 -0.48 11.86 -3.59
CA GLY A 21 0.92 11.64 -3.93
C GLY A 21 1.15 10.81 -5.18
N ASP A 22 2.41 10.47 -5.43
CA ASP A 22 2.82 9.61 -6.54
C ASP A 22 2.32 8.18 -6.32
N VAL A 23 1.50 7.69 -7.23
CA VAL A 23 0.93 6.34 -7.16
C VAL A 23 1.96 5.28 -7.54
N ILE A 24 2.17 4.30 -6.65
CA ILE A 24 3.09 3.17 -6.84
C ILE A 24 2.33 1.87 -6.62
N PHE A 25 2.34 0.98 -7.62
CA PHE A 25 1.70 -0.33 -7.49
C PHE A 25 2.70 -1.36 -6.96
N LEU A 26 2.33 -2.03 -5.87
CA LEU A 26 3.17 -3.08 -5.28
C LEU A 26 3.07 -4.43 -6.00
N SER A 27 2.00 -4.64 -6.76
CA SER A 27 1.84 -5.76 -7.66
C SER A 27 0.76 -5.47 -8.68
N GLU A 28 0.62 -6.35 -9.67
CA GLU A 28 -0.42 -6.27 -10.69
C GLU A 28 -1.03 -7.65 -10.97
N GLY A 29 -2.35 -7.68 -11.11
CA GLY A 29 -3.08 -8.87 -11.54
C GLY A 29 -3.24 -9.94 -10.45
N SER A 30 -3.18 -11.20 -10.90
CA SER A 30 -3.39 -12.38 -10.05
C SER A 30 -2.11 -12.75 -9.31
N VAL A 31 -2.18 -12.83 -7.98
CA VAL A 31 -1.05 -13.18 -7.12
C VAL A 31 -1.38 -14.47 -6.37
N ASN A 32 -0.43 -15.41 -6.35
CA ASN A 32 -0.56 -16.62 -5.54
C ASN A 32 -0.51 -16.26 -4.04
N ARG A 33 -1.64 -16.41 -3.34
CA ARG A 33 -1.77 -16.07 -1.91
C ARG A 33 -0.80 -16.79 -0.96
N TYR A 34 -0.19 -17.89 -1.41
CA TYR A 34 0.78 -18.67 -0.61
C TYR A 34 2.23 -18.28 -0.89
N ALA A 35 2.49 -17.44 -1.89
CA ALA A 35 3.84 -16.98 -2.25
C ALA A 35 4.31 -15.81 -1.37
N THR A 36 4.15 -15.91 -0.04
CA THR A 36 4.40 -14.81 0.90
C THR A 36 5.86 -14.35 0.90
N ASN A 37 6.82 -15.25 0.77
CA ASN A 37 8.24 -14.89 0.67
C ASN A 37 8.54 -14.02 -0.55
N THR A 38 7.86 -14.26 -1.67
CA THR A 38 7.99 -13.44 -2.88
C THR A 38 7.37 -12.06 -2.65
N MET A 39 6.19 -12.00 -2.03
CA MET A 39 5.52 -10.73 -1.69
C MET A 39 6.40 -9.86 -0.78
N VAL A 40 6.99 -10.44 0.27
CA VAL A 40 7.85 -9.71 1.21
C VAL A 40 9.00 -9.04 0.46
N ARG A 41 9.79 -9.83 -0.28
CA ARG A 41 10.96 -9.30 -1.01
C ARG A 41 10.56 -8.20 -2.00
N GLN A 42 9.53 -8.47 -2.79
CA GLN A 42 9.03 -7.50 -3.78
C GLN A 42 8.56 -6.19 -3.14
N PHE A 43 7.83 -6.27 -2.02
CA PHE A 43 7.29 -5.09 -1.35
C PHE A 43 8.38 -4.33 -0.61
N GLU A 44 9.35 -5.02 0.02
CA GLU A 44 10.53 -4.39 0.63
C GLU A 44 11.34 -3.60 -0.39
N ASP A 45 11.66 -4.22 -1.54
CA ASP A 45 12.42 -3.58 -2.62
C ASP A 45 11.72 -2.31 -3.12
N MET A 46 10.40 -2.36 -3.35
CA MET A 46 9.66 -1.18 -3.82
C MET A 46 9.40 -0.13 -2.76
N MET A 47 9.41 -0.51 -1.49
CA MET A 47 9.32 0.42 -0.36
C MET A 47 10.69 0.87 0.16
N GLU A 48 11.80 0.54 -0.52
CA GLU A 48 13.15 0.93 -0.10
C GLU A 48 13.27 2.45 0.06
N GLY A 49 12.70 3.22 -0.87
CA GLY A 49 12.65 4.69 -0.83
C GLY A 49 11.37 5.27 -0.21
N SER A 50 10.62 4.53 0.60
CA SER A 50 9.43 5.05 1.30
C SER A 50 9.80 6.01 2.44
N SER A 51 8.89 6.91 2.78
CA SER A 51 8.96 7.82 3.93
C SER A 51 7.79 7.58 4.91
N GLU A 52 7.93 8.10 6.13
CA GLU A 52 6.92 7.99 7.18
C GLU A 52 5.61 8.73 6.89
N ASP A 53 5.60 9.63 5.90
CA ASP A 53 4.43 10.42 5.48
C ASP A 53 3.70 9.82 4.27
N ASP A 54 4.22 8.72 3.71
CA ASP A 54 3.61 8.01 2.59
C ASP A 54 2.38 7.22 3.05
N TYR A 55 1.56 6.80 2.09
CA TYR A 55 0.29 6.10 2.35
C TYR A 55 0.27 4.70 1.75
N ILE A 56 -0.54 3.82 2.35
CA ILE A 56 -0.94 2.53 1.78
C ILE A 56 -2.42 2.56 1.42
N VAL A 57 -2.77 2.11 0.22
CA VAL A 57 -4.14 1.77 -0.19
C VAL A 57 -4.31 0.26 -0.08
N PRO A 58 -4.95 -0.26 1.00
CA PRO A 58 -5.20 -1.68 1.14
C PRO A 58 -6.28 -2.14 0.15
N CYS A 59 -5.98 -3.17 -0.64
CA CYS A 59 -6.91 -3.74 -1.62
C CYS A 59 -6.56 -5.20 -1.93
N SER A 60 -7.44 -5.91 -2.65
CA SER A 60 -7.22 -7.31 -3.06
C SER A 60 -7.04 -8.29 -1.90
N LEU A 61 -5.91 -9.02 -1.81
CA LEU A 61 -5.73 -10.13 -0.85
C LEU A 61 -5.29 -9.63 0.53
N ASN A 62 -5.98 -10.07 1.58
CA ASN A 62 -5.64 -9.73 2.96
C ASN A 62 -4.18 -10.04 3.32
N VAL A 63 -3.63 -11.16 2.84
CA VAL A 63 -2.23 -11.53 3.12
C VAL A 63 -1.24 -10.50 2.56
N MET A 64 -1.52 -9.93 1.38
CA MET A 64 -0.68 -8.89 0.78
C MET A 64 -0.80 -7.59 1.58
N ASN A 65 -2.02 -7.20 1.96
CA ASN A 65 -2.25 -6.02 2.78
C ASN A 65 -1.54 -6.13 4.14
N SER A 66 -1.61 -7.29 4.81
CA SER A 66 -0.91 -7.53 6.06
C SER A 66 0.61 -7.42 5.91
N ILE A 67 1.18 -7.97 4.83
CA ILE A 67 2.63 -7.87 4.56
C ILE A 67 3.05 -6.42 4.28
N ALA A 68 2.34 -5.72 3.39
CA ALA A 68 2.64 -4.33 3.06
C ALA A 68 2.55 -3.42 4.29
N CYS A 69 1.48 -3.54 5.09
CA CYS A 69 1.32 -2.78 6.32
C CYS A 69 2.40 -3.12 7.35
N ALA A 70 2.78 -4.39 7.50
CA ALA A 70 3.83 -4.81 8.44
C ALA A 70 5.20 -4.24 8.07
N ILE A 71 5.58 -4.28 6.79
CA ILE A 71 6.84 -3.69 6.29
C ILE A 71 6.87 -2.19 6.58
N PHE A 72 5.79 -1.47 6.22
CA PHE A 72 5.71 -0.04 6.40
C PHE A 72 5.74 0.37 7.88
N ALA A 73 4.92 -0.29 8.71
CA ALA A 73 4.88 -0.10 10.15
C ALA A 73 6.24 -0.35 10.81
N HIS A 74 6.91 -1.44 10.43
CA HIS A 74 8.23 -1.78 10.98
C HIS A 74 9.29 -0.75 10.62
N LYS A 75 9.25 -0.22 9.38
CA LYS A 75 10.23 0.76 8.88
C LYS A 75 10.05 2.15 9.49
N HIS A 76 8.81 2.57 9.69
CA HIS A 76 8.50 3.98 9.99
C HIS A 76 7.92 4.22 11.39
N GLY A 77 7.56 3.18 12.15
CA GLY A 77 6.86 3.34 13.43
C GLY A 77 5.47 3.99 13.28
N LYS A 78 4.94 4.01 12.06
CA LYS A 78 3.67 4.62 11.68
C LYS A 78 2.98 3.78 10.63
N LEU A 79 1.67 3.94 10.53
CA LEU A 79 0.87 3.35 9.46
C LEU A 79 -0.18 4.34 8.98
N ASN A 80 -0.03 4.83 7.75
CA ASN A 80 -0.97 5.74 7.12
C ASN A 80 -1.73 5.00 6.03
N LEU A 81 -3.05 4.94 6.16
CA LEU A 81 -3.93 4.23 5.25
C LEU A 81 -4.83 5.20 4.50
N LEU A 82 -5.04 4.93 3.22
CA LEU A 82 -6.08 5.56 2.40
C LEU A 82 -7.20 4.55 2.16
N LEU A 83 -8.33 4.78 2.80
CA LEU A 83 -9.49 3.89 2.74
C LEU A 83 -10.53 4.47 1.78
N PHE A 84 -10.86 3.73 0.71
CA PHE A 84 -11.86 4.19 -0.24
C PHE A 84 -13.27 4.09 0.35
N LYS A 85 -14.00 5.20 0.32
CA LYS A 85 -15.38 5.31 0.81
C LYS A 85 -16.13 6.39 0.02
N ASP A 86 -17.32 6.06 -0.47
CA ASP A 86 -18.25 6.99 -1.11
C ASP A 86 -17.62 7.83 -2.25
N GLY A 87 -16.76 7.21 -3.08
CA GLY A 87 -16.13 7.86 -4.24
C GLY A 87 -14.84 8.63 -3.95
N SER A 88 -14.34 8.60 -2.71
CA SER A 88 -13.12 9.29 -2.29
C SER A 88 -12.28 8.43 -1.34
N TYR A 89 -11.03 8.82 -1.10
CA TYR A 89 -10.22 8.22 -0.05
C TYR A 89 -10.36 8.99 1.26
N ILE A 90 -10.28 8.27 2.38
CA ILE A 90 -10.26 8.83 3.73
C ILE A 90 -8.97 8.38 4.40
N GLU A 91 -8.22 9.33 4.96
CA GLU A 91 -7.00 9.07 5.72
C GLU A 91 -7.29 8.43 7.07
N ARG A 92 -6.49 7.41 7.41
CA ARG A 92 -6.40 6.82 8.75
C ARG A 92 -4.93 6.59 9.09
N ASN A 93 -4.42 7.42 9.99
CA ASN A 93 -3.01 7.48 10.34
C ASN A 93 -2.82 7.04 11.79
N HIS A 94 -1.90 6.11 12.02
CA HIS A 94 -1.62 5.51 13.33
C HIS A 94 -0.14 5.65 13.70
N VAL A 95 0.13 5.99 14.97
CA VAL A 95 1.46 5.91 15.59
C VAL A 95 1.56 4.57 16.31
N LEU A 96 2.67 3.83 16.13
CA LEU A 96 2.84 2.45 16.59
C LEU A 96 3.96 2.29 17.62
#